data_AF-A0A660V4S4-F1
#
_entry.id   AF-A0A660V4S4-F1
#
_cell.length_a   1.000
_cell.length_b   1.000
_cell.length_c   1.000
_cell.angle_alpha   90.00
_cell.angle_beta   90.00
_cell.angle_gamma   90.00
#
_symmetry.space_group_name_H-M   'P 1'
#
loop_
_entity.id
_entity.type
_entity.pdbx_description
1 polymer ?
#
loop_
_entity_poly.entity_id
_entity_poly.type
_entity_poly.pdbx_seq_one_letter_code
_entity_poly.pdbx_strand_id
1 'polypeptide(L)'
;MRWNLRSNKPDKAMEIACMKTMAAFLNSEGGTLLVGVEDDGNIIGIDTDRFPNEDKFLLHFNNLINQHLGLESVGSFSFDAKHLDGGDILIVDCLPSTAPVYLRYDRREDFYVRVGPGTRSLTTSEALEYTRSRF
;
A
#
# COMPACT_ATOMS: atom_id res chain seq x y z
N MET A 1 -1.61 -6.92 -6.91
CA MET A 1 -2.12 -5.80 -7.73
C MET A 1 -1.00 -5.23 -8.56
N ARG A 2 -1.05 -5.53 -9.85
CA ARG A 2 -0.16 -5.13 -10.92
C ARG A 2 -0.91 -4.98 -12.24
N TRP A 3 -2.19 -5.38 -12.32
CA TRP A 3 -2.98 -5.31 -13.53
C TRP A 3 -3.91 -4.10 -13.51
N ASN A 4 -3.86 -3.27 -14.56
CA ASN A 4 -4.79 -2.16 -14.72
C ASN A 4 -6.00 -2.64 -15.52
N LEU A 5 -7.17 -2.64 -14.88
CA LEU A 5 -8.42 -3.15 -15.45
C LEU A 5 -8.91 -2.34 -16.66
N ARG A 6 -8.64 -1.03 -16.66
CA ARG A 6 -9.05 -0.13 -17.76
C ARG A 6 -8.22 -0.35 -19.01
N SER A 7 -6.91 -0.59 -18.85
CA SER A 7 -5.98 -0.80 -19.97
C SER A 7 -5.66 -2.26 -20.26
N ASN A 8 -6.20 -3.18 -19.44
CA ASN A 8 -6.05 -4.63 -19.51
C ASN A 8 -4.60 -5.11 -19.71
N LYS A 9 -3.66 -4.52 -18.97
CA LYS A 9 -2.23 -4.85 -19.02
C LYS A 9 -1.55 -4.63 -17.66
N PRO A 10 -0.36 -5.21 -17.44
CA PRO A 10 0.45 -4.88 -16.28
C PRO A 10 0.78 -3.38 -16.23
N ASP A 11 0.64 -2.79 -15.05
CA ASP A 11 0.85 -1.37 -14.79
C ASP A 11 1.49 -1.17 -13.42
N LYS A 12 2.75 -0.74 -13.42
CA LYS A 12 3.50 -0.40 -12.21
C LYS A 12 2.85 0.73 -11.41
N ALA A 13 2.10 1.63 -12.05
CA ALA A 13 1.41 2.70 -11.34
C ALA A 13 0.40 2.15 -10.32
N MET A 14 -0.15 0.97 -10.59
CA MET A 14 -1.03 0.26 -9.66
C MET A 14 -0.21 -0.19 -8.44
N GLU A 15 0.89 -0.93 -8.63
CA GLU A 15 1.77 -1.35 -7.53
C GLU A 15 2.17 -0.18 -6.62
N ILE A 16 2.56 0.94 -7.23
CA ILE A 16 2.96 2.15 -6.51
C ILE A 16 1.78 2.83 -5.79
N ALA A 17 0.56 2.78 -6.33
CA ALA A 17 -0.63 3.30 -5.66
C ALA A 17 -0.94 2.55 -4.35
N CYS A 18 -0.77 1.23 -4.32
CA CYS A 18 -0.86 0.45 -3.09
C CYS A 18 0.21 0.88 -2.08
N MET A 19 1.48 0.96 -2.50
CA MET A 19 2.59 1.34 -1.61
C MET A 19 2.42 2.76 -1.05
N LYS A 20 1.96 3.70 -1.88
CA LYS A 20 1.63 5.07 -1.45
C LYS A 20 0.58 5.09 -0.35
N THR A 21 -0.47 4.27 -0.47
CA THR A 21 -1.55 4.22 0.52
C THR A 21 -1.07 3.58 1.83
N MET A 22 -0.26 2.52 1.75
CA MET A 22 0.38 1.93 2.92
C MET A 22 1.29 2.94 3.65
N ALA A 23 2.16 3.65 2.92
CA ALA A 23 3.02 4.68 3.51
C ALA A 23 2.19 5.74 4.28
N ALA A 24 1.08 6.18 3.69
CA ALA A 24 0.18 7.13 4.32
C ALA A 24 -0.44 6.60 5.62
N PHE A 25 -0.90 5.35 5.63
CA PHE A 25 -1.43 4.72 6.84
C PHE A 25 -0.36 4.57 7.92
N LEU A 26 0.80 4.03 7.57
CA LEU A 26 1.93 3.82 8.48
C LEU A 26 2.38 5.13 9.13
N ASN A 27 2.43 6.23 8.36
CA ASN A 27 2.84 7.53 8.90
C ASN A 27 1.77 8.21 9.77
N SER A 28 0.52 7.75 9.71
CA SER A 28 -0.62 8.40 10.36
C SER A 28 -1.13 7.56 11.54
N GLU A 29 -2.45 7.40 11.67
CA GLU A 29 -3.11 6.61 12.72
C GLU A 29 -3.22 5.11 12.37
N GLY A 30 -2.55 4.64 11.31
CA GLY A 30 -2.77 3.32 10.76
C GLY A 30 -4.04 3.24 9.89
N GLY A 31 -4.50 2.02 9.64
CA GLY A 31 -5.71 1.73 8.87
C GLY A 31 -5.59 0.44 8.07
N THR A 32 -6.68 0.05 7.41
CA THR A 32 -6.75 -1.16 6.60
C THR A 32 -6.85 -0.81 5.13
N LEU A 33 -5.94 -1.34 4.31
CA LEU A 33 -6.01 -1.29 2.85
C LEU A 33 -6.65 -2.58 2.35
N LEU A 34 -7.71 -2.43 1.54
CA LEU A 34 -8.32 -3.52 0.80
C LEU A 34 -7.85 -3.46 -0.65
N VAL A 35 -7.29 -4.56 -1.15
CA VAL A 35 -6.83 -4.69 -2.53
C VAL A 35 -7.68 -5.73 -3.24
N GLY A 36 -8.14 -5.38 -4.45
CA GLY A 36 -9.14 -6.18 -5.19
C GLY A 36 -10.58 -5.76 -4.90
N VAL A 37 -10.78 -4.57 -4.32
CA VAL A 37 -12.10 -3.98 -4.02
C VAL A 37 -12.17 -2.58 -4.66
N GLU A 38 -13.31 -2.25 -5.27
CA GLU A 38 -13.60 -0.91 -5.79
C GLU A 38 -14.06 0.05 -4.69
N ASP A 39 -14.03 1.36 -4.99
CA ASP A 39 -14.45 2.40 -4.05
C ASP A 39 -15.94 2.28 -3.62
N ASP A 40 -16.77 1.61 -4.43
CA ASP A 40 -18.18 1.31 -4.12
C ASP A 40 -18.39 0.01 -3.33
N GLY A 41 -17.29 -0.69 -3.00
CA GLY A 41 -17.30 -1.96 -2.26
C GLY A 41 -17.42 -3.21 -3.12
N ASN A 42 -17.49 -3.09 -4.45
CA ASN A 42 -17.52 -4.26 -5.33
C ASN A 42 -16.19 -5.01 -5.30
N ILE A 43 -16.27 -6.34 -5.19
CA ILE A 43 -15.09 -7.22 -5.23
C ILE A 43 -14.75 -7.50 -6.70
N ILE A 44 -13.56 -7.08 -7.11
CA ILE A 44 -12.97 -7.45 -8.40
C ILE A 44 -12.07 -8.68 -8.27
N GLY A 45 -11.45 -8.82 -7.10
CA GLY A 45 -10.53 -9.89 -6.77
C GLY A 45 -9.08 -9.66 -7.23
N ILE A 46 -8.15 -10.32 -6.54
CA ILE A 46 -6.70 -10.28 -6.81
C ILE A 46 -6.26 -11.25 -7.92
N ASP A 47 -7.13 -12.19 -8.31
CA ASP A 47 -6.87 -13.15 -9.40
C ASP A 47 -6.58 -12.49 -10.73
N THR A 48 -7.11 -11.27 -10.93
CA THR A 48 -6.87 -10.47 -12.12
C THR A 48 -5.38 -10.16 -12.34
N ASP A 49 -4.56 -10.27 -11.29
CA ASP A 49 -3.12 -10.11 -11.37
C ASP A 49 -2.37 -11.30 -11.98
N ARG A 50 -3.07 -12.42 -12.22
CA ARG A 50 -2.57 -13.62 -12.93
C ARG A 50 -1.30 -14.20 -12.30
N PHE A 51 -1.26 -14.30 -10.98
CA PHE A 51 -0.21 -15.05 -10.31
C PHE A 51 -0.51 -16.56 -10.34
N PRO A 52 0.51 -17.42 -10.34
CA PRO A 52 0.29 -18.88 -10.38
C PRO A 52 -0.48 -19.42 -9.18
N ASN A 53 -0.32 -18.78 -8.01
CA ASN A 53 -1.00 -19.10 -6.76
C ASN A 53 -0.88 -17.92 -5.79
N GLU A 54 -1.58 -18.04 -4.66
CA GLU A 54 -1.59 -17.05 -3.58
C GLU A 54 -0.19 -16.79 -3.00
N ASP A 55 0.59 -17.84 -2.71
CA ASP A 55 1.96 -17.69 -2.17
C ASP A 55 2.84 -16.78 -3.03
N LYS A 56 2.77 -16.93 -4.37
CA LYS A 56 3.53 -16.10 -5.31
C LYS A 56 3.03 -14.67 -5.34
N PHE A 57 1.72 -14.45 -5.18
CA PHE A 57 1.14 -13.12 -5.05
C PHE A 57 1.60 -12.44 -3.76
N LEU A 58 1.50 -13.12 -2.62
CA LEU A 58 1.91 -12.61 -1.31
C LEU A 58 3.41 -12.33 -1.27
N LEU A 59 4.23 -13.21 -1.85
CA LEU A 59 5.67 -12.99 -2.01
C LEU A 59 5.97 -11.76 -2.87
N HIS A 60 5.25 -11.56 -3.98
CA HIS A 60 5.39 -10.36 -4.81
C HIS A 60 5.03 -9.10 -4.03
N PHE A 61 3.92 -9.12 -3.30
CA PHE A 61 3.49 -7.99 -2.47
C PHE A 61 4.52 -7.65 -1.39
N ASN A 62 5.06 -8.66 -0.71
CA ASN A 62 6.15 -8.48 0.25
C ASN A 62 7.41 -7.87 -0.40
N ASN A 63 7.75 -8.31 -1.62
CA ASN A 63 8.88 -7.74 -2.36
C ASN A 63 8.66 -6.26 -2.71
N LEU A 64 7.43 -5.87 -3.08
CA LEU A 64 7.08 -4.47 -3.33
C LEU A 64 7.26 -3.63 -2.06
N ILE A 65 6.79 -4.11 -0.91
CA ILE A 65 6.95 -3.41 0.37
C ILE A 65 8.44 -3.21 0.68
N ASN A 66 9.24 -4.27 0.58
CA ASN A 66 10.68 -4.20 0.84
C ASN A 66 11.40 -3.27 -0.12
N GLN A 67 11.00 -3.26 -1.40
CA GLN A 67 11.59 -2.41 -2.43
C GLN A 67 11.24 -0.93 -2.23
N HIS A 68 10.01 -0.63 -1.81
CA HIS A 68 9.46 0.72 -1.86
C HIS A 68 9.32 1.41 -0.51
N LEU A 69 9.09 0.69 0.58
CA LEU A 69 8.87 1.27 1.92
C LEU A 69 10.03 1.00 2.89
N GLY A 70 10.87 0.00 2.60
CA GLY A 70 12.05 -0.34 3.38
C GLY A 70 11.75 -0.95 4.76
N LEU A 71 12.82 -1.31 5.47
CA LEU A 71 12.77 -2.08 6.73
C LEU A 71 12.14 -1.31 7.91
N GLU A 72 12.07 0.01 7.85
CA GLU A 72 11.51 0.87 8.91
C GLU A 72 10.01 0.59 9.14
N SER A 73 9.34 0.01 8.14
CA SER A 73 7.95 -0.40 8.22
C SER A 73 7.73 -1.78 8.88
N VAL A 74 8.79 -2.57 9.08
CA VAL A 74 8.71 -3.95 9.56
C VAL A 74 8.10 -4.01 10.95
N GLY A 75 7.09 -4.86 11.13
CA GLY A 75 6.35 -5.01 12.39
C GLY A 75 5.21 -4.01 12.60
N SER A 76 5.08 -3.00 11.73
CA SER A 76 3.96 -2.04 11.75
C SER A 76 2.84 -2.40 10.75
N PHE A 77 2.87 -3.58 10.16
CA PHE A 77 1.79 -4.08 9.31
C PHE A 77 1.72 -5.61 9.29
N SER A 78 0.56 -6.12 8.91
CA SER A 78 0.32 -7.51 8.55
C SER A 78 -0.55 -7.57 7.29
N PHE A 79 -0.44 -8.63 6.52
CA PHE A 79 -1.30 -8.81 5.36
C PHE A 79 -1.59 -10.29 5.12
N ASP A 80 -2.78 -10.56 4.57
CA ASP A 80 -3.29 -11.90 4.32
C ASP A 80 -4.32 -11.85 3.19
N ALA A 81 -4.39 -12.92 2.40
CA ALA A 81 -5.45 -13.07 1.41
C ALA A 81 -6.73 -13.61 2.08
N LYS A 82 -7.89 -13.11 1.68
CA LYS A 82 -9.20 -13.59 2.14
C LYS A 82 -10.03 -14.05 0.96
N HIS A 83 -10.47 -15.30 1.05
CA HIS A 83 -11.41 -15.89 0.11
C HIS A 83 -12.84 -15.51 0.46
N LEU A 84 -13.52 -14.87 -0.48
CA LEU A 84 -14.92 -14.44 -0.37
C LEU A 84 -15.71 -14.97 -1.57
N ASP A 85 -17.04 -15.09 -1.44
CA ASP A 85 -17.90 -15.61 -2.51
C ASP A 85 -17.80 -14.80 -3.83
N GLY A 86 -17.38 -13.53 -3.77
CA GLY A 86 -17.18 -12.64 -4.92
C GLY A 86 -15.75 -12.61 -5.48
N GLY A 87 -14.82 -13.36 -4.90
CA GLY A 87 -13.41 -13.38 -5.29
C GLY A 87 -12.47 -13.11 -4.12
N ASP A 88 -11.18 -13.38 -4.35
CA ASP A 88 -10.16 -13.25 -3.33
C ASP A 88 -9.68 -11.81 -3.20
N ILE A 89 -9.56 -11.30 -1.97
CA ILE A 89 -9.04 -9.96 -1.70
C ILE A 89 -7.76 -10.04 -0.86
N LEU A 90 -6.89 -9.05 -0.99
CA LEU A 90 -5.77 -8.88 -0.07
C LEU A 90 -6.15 -7.81 0.96
N ILE A 91 -6.06 -8.18 2.24
CA ILE A 91 -6.25 -7.27 3.36
C ILE A 91 -4.87 -6.94 3.92
N VAL A 92 -4.60 -5.65 4.10
CA VAL A 92 -3.35 -5.16 4.67
C VAL A 92 -3.71 -4.26 5.85
N ASP A 93 -3.41 -4.72 7.06
CA ASP A 93 -3.59 -3.96 8.28
C ASP A 93 -2.30 -3.23 8.60
N CYS A 94 -2.37 -1.91 8.65
CA CYS A 94 -1.26 -1.04 9.00
C CYS A 94 -1.49 -0.44 10.39
N LEU A 95 -0.51 -0.62 11.26
CA LEU A 95 -0.43 0.09 12.54
C LEU A 95 0.35 1.40 12.35
N PRO A 96 0.11 2.40 13.22
CA PRO A 96 0.96 3.59 13.27
C PRO A 96 2.42 3.18 13.47
N SER A 97 3.29 3.56 12.53
CA SER A 97 4.73 3.31 12.61
C SER A 97 5.35 4.12 13.76
N THR A 98 6.47 3.62 14.29
CA THR A 98 7.33 4.32 15.25
C THR A 98 8.41 5.16 14.58
N ALA A 99 8.58 5.03 13.27
CA ALA A 99 9.53 5.80 12.48
C ALA A 99 8.91 6.27 11.15
N PRO A 100 9.40 7.39 10.55
CA PRO A 100 8.94 7.87 9.27
C PRO A 100 9.12 6.84 8.15
N VAL A 101 8.06 6.56 7.39
CA VAL A 101 8.06 5.65 6.24
C VAL A 101 8.04 6.46 4.95
N TYR A 102 9.11 6.38 4.18
CA TYR A 102 9.23 7.04 2.88
C TYR A 102 8.93 6.06 1.75
N LEU A 103 8.19 6.51 0.75
CA LEU A 103 7.99 5.77 -0.49
C LEU A 103 9.14 6.06 -1.45
N ARG A 104 9.88 5.03 -1.83
CA ARG A 104 10.99 5.09 -2.78
C ARG A 104 10.52 4.64 -4.16
N TYR A 105 10.47 5.56 -5.12
CA TYR A 105 10.13 5.23 -6.51
C TYR A 105 10.76 6.22 -7.48
N ASP A 106 11.21 5.73 -8.64
CA ASP A 106 11.80 6.55 -9.71
C ASP A 106 12.89 7.54 -9.23
N ARG A 107 13.81 7.05 -8.39
CA ARG A 107 14.90 7.83 -7.76
C ARG A 107 14.42 9.01 -6.89
N ARG A 108 13.18 8.98 -6.43
CA ARG A 108 12.61 9.92 -5.47
C ARG A 108 12.26 9.21 -4.18
N GLU A 109 12.28 9.98 -3.10
CA GLU A 109 11.70 9.61 -1.82
C GLU A 109 10.59 10.61 -1.51
N ASP A 110 9.36 10.10 -1.43
CA ASP A 110 8.18 10.90 -1.14
C ASP A 110 7.65 10.52 0.24
N PHE A 111 7.15 11.52 0.97
CA PHE A 111 6.52 11.31 2.27
C PHE A 111 5.01 11.53 2.17
N TYR A 112 4.25 10.50 2.54
CA TYR A 112 2.79 10.52 2.44
C TYR A 112 2.15 10.39 3.82
N VAL A 113 1.06 11.13 4.02
CA VAL A 113 0.21 11.05 5.22
C VAL A 113 -1.25 10.94 4.82
N ARG A 114 -2.07 10.37 5.68
CA ARG A 114 -3.52 10.32 5.49
C ARG A 114 -4.17 11.55 6.10
N VAL A 115 -5.00 12.22 5.32
CA VAL A 115 -5.78 13.40 5.74
C VAL A 115 -7.23 13.14 5.36
N GLY A 116 -8.06 12.85 6.37
CA GLY A 116 -9.43 12.40 6.16
C GLY A 116 -9.46 11.12 5.31
N PRO A 117 -10.28 11.06 4.23
CA PRO A 117 -10.36 9.87 3.38
C PRO A 117 -9.18 9.76 2.38
N GLY A 118 -8.33 10.78 2.25
CA GLY A 118 -7.34 10.87 1.18
C GLY A 118 -5.88 10.75 1.61
N THR A 119 -5.02 10.45 0.65
CA THR A 119 -3.57 10.43 0.80
C THR A 119 -2.95 11.73 0.27
N ARG A 120 -2.21 12.45 1.11
CA ARG A 120 -1.49 13.69 0.76
C ARG A 120 0.01 13.45 0.72
N SER A 121 0.67 13.96 -0.31
CA SER A 121 2.14 14.08 -0.34
C SER A 121 2.53 15.36 0.39
N LEU A 122 3.53 15.27 1.26
CA LEU A 122 4.10 16.42 1.95
C LEU A 122 5.38 16.85 1.25
N THR A 123 5.57 18.16 1.14
CA THR A 123 6.87 18.75 0.78
C THR A 123 7.90 18.43 1.86
N THR A 124 9.19 18.56 1.54
CA THR A 124 10.27 18.30 2.51
C THR A 124 10.11 19.09 3.81
N SER A 125 9.73 20.37 3.75
CA SER A 125 9.51 21.19 4.95
C SER A 125 8.33 20.69 5.78
N GLU A 126 7.21 20.36 5.14
CA GLU A 126 6.02 19.81 5.82
C GLU A 126 6.33 18.45 6.45
N ALA A 127 7.07 17.58 5.75
CA ALA A 127 7.46 16.26 6.24
C ALA A 127 8.39 16.34 7.46
N LEU A 128 9.35 17.28 7.45
CA LEU A 128 10.23 17.53 8.60
C LEU A 128 9.46 18.03 9.82
N GLU A 129 8.52 18.96 9.63
CA GLU A 129 7.67 19.47 10.71
C GLU A 129 6.75 18.36 11.26
N TYR A 130 6.10 17.62 10.37
CA TYR A 130 5.24 16.50 10.74
C TYR A 130 6.00 15.45 11.54
N THR A 131 7.18 15.04 11.05
CA THR A 131 8.01 14.02 11.68
C THR A 131 8.37 14.38 13.12
N ARG A 132 8.77 15.64 13.36
CA ARG A 132 9.13 16.13 14.70
C ARG A 132 7.97 16.13 15.70
N SER A 133 6.73 16.14 15.22
CA SER A 133 5.53 16.19 16.06
C SER A 133 4.91 14.82 16.31
N ARG A 134 5.08 13.89 15.37
CA ARG A 134 4.38 12.60 15.33
C ARG A 134 5.22 11.43 15.84
N PHE A 135 6.54 11.49 15.69
CA PHE A 135 7.48 10.42 16.06
C PHE A 135 8.49 10.95 17.06
#